data_AF-F3FW62-F1
#
_entry.id   AF-F3FW62-F1
#
_cell.length_a   1.000
_cell.length_b   1.000
_cell.length_c   1.000
_cell.angle_alpha   90.00
_cell.angle_beta   90.00
_cell.angle_gamma   90.00
#
_symmetry.space_group_name_H-M   'P 1'
#
loop_
_entity.id
_entity.type
_entity.pdbx_description
1 polymer ?
#
loop_
_entity_poly.entity_id
_entity_poly.type
_entity_poly.pdbx_seq_one_letter_code
_entity_poly.pdbx_strand_id
1 'polypeptide(L)'
;HFFELGGHSLLAMRLISQVRQRMGVELSLADIFAQPELAALAEVVAHAAGSSQQPIVPVSRDQALPLSFAQQRLWFLAQLDGGSAAYHIPAGLRLRGSLDP
;
A
#
# COMPACT_ATOMS: atom_id res chain seq x y z
N HIS A 1 -13.28 -2.70 -19.86
CA HIS A 1 -13.48 -3.02 -18.43
C HIS A 1 -12.11 -3.16 -17.74
N PHE A 2 -11.86 -2.53 -16.58
CA PHE A 2 -10.55 -2.45 -15.94
C PHE A 2 -9.88 -3.83 -15.72
N PHE A 3 -10.65 -4.80 -15.22
CA PHE A 3 -10.14 -6.14 -14.91
C PHE A 3 -9.85 -7.00 -16.16
N GLU A 4 -10.59 -6.78 -17.25
CA GLU A 4 -10.36 -7.50 -18.52
C GLU A 4 -9.05 -7.05 -19.20
N LEU A 5 -8.60 -5.83 -18.89
CA LEU A 5 -7.33 -5.27 -19.37
C LEU A 5 -6.13 -5.69 -18.50
N GLY A 6 -6.32 -6.67 -17.60
CA GLY A 6 -5.27 -7.15 -16.68
C GLY A 6 -5.18 -6.35 -15.37
N GLY A 7 -6.17 -5.50 -15.08
CA GLY A 7 -6.27 -4.81 -13.80
C GLY A 7 -6.38 -5.78 -12.61
N HIS A 8 -5.64 -5.53 -11.54
CA HIS A 8 -5.68 -6.28 -10.29
C HIS A 8 -5.49 -5.34 -9.09
N SER A 9 -5.58 -5.85 -7.86
CA SER A 9 -5.63 -5.01 -6.64
C SER A 9 -4.49 -4.02 -6.52
N LEU A 10 -3.26 -4.40 -6.88
CA LEU A 10 -2.12 -3.46 -6.86
C LEU A 10 -2.27 -2.33 -7.90
N LEU A 11 -2.74 -2.64 -9.12
CA LEU A 11 -3.01 -1.61 -10.13
C LEU A 11 -4.18 -0.71 -9.72
N ALA A 12 -5.22 -1.27 -9.09
CA ALA A 12 -6.34 -0.51 -8.56
C ALA A 12 -5.89 0.45 -7.44
N MET A 13 -5.05 -0.03 -6.51
CA MET A 13 -4.46 0.84 -5.48
C MET A 13 -3.58 1.94 -6.06
N ARG A 14 -2.84 1.66 -7.15
CA ARG A 14 -2.07 2.67 -7.88
C ARG A 14 -2.98 3.70 -8.54
N LEU A 15 -4.08 3.26 -9.17
CA LEU A 15 -5.08 4.14 -9.78
C LEU A 15 -5.69 5.08 -8.73
N ILE A 16 -6.14 4.54 -7.60
CA ILE A 16 -6.67 5.33 -6.47
C ILE A 16 -5.66 6.39 -6.03
N SER A 17 -4.40 5.99 -5.83
CA SER A 17 -3.34 6.92 -5.43
C SER A 17 -3.11 8.03 -6.46
N GLN A 18 -3.17 7.73 -7.75
CA GLN A 18 -2.98 8.72 -8.82
C GLN A 18 -4.16 9.67 -8.94
N VAL A 19 -5.40 9.16 -8.85
CA VAL A 19 -6.62 9.98 -8.85
C VAL A 19 -6.56 10.96 -7.68
N ARG A 20 -6.25 10.48 -6.48
CA ARG A 20 -6.10 11.35 -5.31
C ARG A 20 -5.02 12.41 -5.51
N GLN A 21 -3.85 12.05 -6.01
CA GLN A 21 -2.74 13.00 -6.21
C GLN A 21 -3.01 14.05 -7.29
N ARG A 22 -3.68 13.68 -8.39
CA ARG A 22 -3.87 14.56 -9.54
C ARG A 22 -5.19 15.33 -9.48
N MET A 23 -6.21 14.77 -8.85
CA MET A 23 -7.58 15.29 -8.87
C MET A 23 -8.06 15.70 -7.47
N GLY A 24 -7.33 15.33 -6.41
CA GLY A 24 -7.66 15.76 -5.05
C GLY A 24 -8.94 15.15 -4.48
N VAL A 25 -9.40 14.01 -5.01
CA VAL A 25 -10.61 13.31 -4.57
C VAL A 25 -10.30 11.92 -4.03
N GLU A 26 -11.15 11.41 -3.15
CA GLU A 26 -11.07 10.03 -2.65
C GLU A 26 -11.86 9.06 -3.52
N LEU A 27 -11.22 7.95 -3.86
CA LEU A 27 -11.84 6.84 -4.58
C LEU A 27 -11.59 5.58 -3.78
N SER A 28 -12.62 4.80 -3.45
CA SER A 28 -12.45 3.55 -2.73
C SER A 28 -12.12 2.40 -3.68
N LEU A 29 -11.52 1.33 -3.16
CA LEU A 29 -11.34 0.11 -3.93
C LEU A 29 -12.69 -0.51 -4.32
N ALA A 30 -13.70 -0.38 -3.46
CA ALA A 30 -15.05 -0.88 -3.73
C ALA A 30 -15.67 -0.19 -4.95
N ASP A 31 -15.44 1.10 -5.15
CA ASP A 31 -15.94 1.85 -6.30
C ASP A 31 -15.40 1.31 -7.63
N ILE A 32 -14.12 0.92 -7.68
CA ILE A 32 -13.51 0.33 -8.87
C ILE A 32 -14.11 -1.05 -9.18
N PHE A 33 -14.42 -1.83 -8.16
CA PHE A 33 -15.09 -3.12 -8.34
C PHE A 33 -16.56 -2.97 -8.76
N ALA A 34 -17.26 -1.98 -8.20
CA ALA A 34 -18.65 -1.70 -8.53
C ALA A 34 -18.81 -1.05 -9.91
N GLN A 35 -17.86 -0.21 -10.31
CA GLN A 35 -17.84 0.52 -11.58
C GLN A 35 -16.52 0.29 -12.33
N PRO A 36 -16.29 -0.92 -12.87
CA PRO A 36 -15.06 -1.29 -13.55
C PRO A 36 -14.93 -0.73 -14.97
N GLU A 37 -16.00 -0.11 -15.49
CA GLU A 37 -15.99 0.57 -16.78
C GLU A 37 -15.54 2.02 -16.63
N LEU A 38 -14.68 2.48 -17.55
CA LEU A 38 -14.06 3.81 -17.47
C LEU A 38 -15.09 4.94 -17.39
N ALA A 39 -16.15 4.87 -18.20
CA ALA A 39 -17.18 5.90 -18.22
C ALA A 39 -17.93 5.97 -16.88
N ALA A 40 -18.33 4.83 -16.32
CA ALA A 40 -19.00 4.78 -15.03
C ALA A 40 -18.08 5.21 -13.87
N LEU A 41 -16.79 4.83 -13.91
CA LEU A 41 -15.82 5.25 -12.91
C LEU A 41 -15.55 6.76 -12.97
N ALA A 42 -15.60 7.37 -14.16
CA ALA A 42 -15.44 8.81 -14.32
C ALA A 42 -16.55 9.61 -13.63
N GLU A 43 -17.80 9.14 -13.71
CA GLU A 43 -18.93 9.74 -12.99
C GLU A 43 -18.73 9.65 -11.46
N VAL A 44 -18.24 8.50 -10.96
CA VAL A 44 -17.92 8.35 -9.54
C VAL A 44 -16.85 9.36 -9.11
N VAL A 45 -15.78 9.51 -9.90
CA VAL A 45 -14.71 10.46 -9.61
C VAL A 45 -15.20 11.91 -9.67
N ALA A 46 -16.12 12.25 -10.58
CA ALA A 46 -16.69 13.58 -10.71
C ALA A 46 -17.58 13.97 -9.51
N HIS A 47 -18.17 12.99 -8.83
CA HIS A 47 -19.01 13.19 -7.64
C HIS A 47 -18.30 12.83 -6.32
N ALA A 48 -17.04 12.41 -6.38
CA ALA A 48 -16.27 12.04 -5.21
C ALA A 48 -15.99 13.24 -4.31
N ALA A 49 -15.98 12.99 -3.01
CA ALA A 49 -15.59 14.00 -2.02
C ALA A 49 -14.10 14.32 -2.15
N GLY A 50 -13.75 15.57 -1.82
CA GLY A 50 -12.36 16.01 -1.73
C GLY A 50 -11.57 15.18 -0.72
N SER A 51 -10.31 14.91 -1.04
CA SER A 51 -9.38 14.22 -0.16
C SER A 51 -8.96 15.12 0.99
N SER A 52 -9.12 14.60 2.22
CA SER A 52 -8.64 15.21 3.46
C SER A 52 -7.36 14.55 3.97
N GLN A 53 -6.76 13.64 3.18
CA GLN A 53 -5.61 12.87 3.64
C GLN A 53 -4.38 13.77 3.78
N GLN A 54 -3.85 13.84 5.00
CA GLN A 54 -2.63 14.59 5.25
C GLN A 54 -1.41 13.89 4.65
N PRO A 55 -0.47 14.64 4.07
CA PRO A 55 0.76 14.08 3.55
C PRO A 55 1.62 13.51 4.68
N ILE A 56 2.34 12.43 4.39
CA ILE A 56 3.38 11.93 5.29
C ILE A 56 4.57 12.87 5.14
N VAL A 57 4.84 13.66 6.18
CA VAL A 57 5.94 14.62 6.20
C VAL A 57 7.19 14.01 6.85
N PRO A 58 8.40 14.43 6.45
CA PRO A 58 9.62 14.08 7.15
C PRO A 58 9.56 14.54 8.62
N VAL A 59 10.07 13.71 9.52
CA VAL A 59 10.19 14.02 10.96
C VAL A 59 11.65 13.86 11.40
N SER A 60 12.07 14.61 12.44
CA SER A 60 13.42 14.45 13.01
C SER A 60 13.63 13.02 13.55
N ARG A 61 14.86 12.53 13.41
CA ARG A 61 15.30 11.22 13.93
C ARG A 61 16.01 11.32 15.27
N ASP A 62 16.07 12.51 15.87
CA ASP A 62 16.74 12.76 17.15
C ASP A 62 15.88 12.35 18.36
N GLN A 63 14.69 11.83 18.10
CA GLN A 63 13.72 11.39 19.10
C GLN A 63 13.35 9.92 18.90
N ALA A 64 12.81 9.30 19.95
CA ALA A 64 12.19 7.98 19.82
C ALA A 64 10.98 8.05 18.87
N LEU A 65 11.04 7.31 17.77
CA LEU A 65 9.95 7.23 16.81
C LEU A 65 8.91 6.19 17.28
N PRO A 66 7.61 6.49 17.19
CA PRO A 66 6.58 5.54 17.55
C PRO A 66 6.60 4.36 16.56
N LEU A 67 6.49 3.15 17.11
CA LEU A 67 6.28 1.95 16.31
C LEU A 67 4.89 1.96 15.67
N SER A 68 4.77 1.43 14.46
CA SER A 68 3.46 1.12 13.88
C SER A 68 2.76 0.04 14.70
N PHE A 69 1.44 -0.04 14.61
CA PHE A 69 0.67 -1.11 15.27
C PHE A 69 1.17 -2.51 14.91
N ALA A 70 1.60 -2.73 13.66
CA ALA A 70 2.18 -3.99 13.22
C ALA A 70 3.52 -4.29 13.92
N GLN A 71 4.38 -3.28 14.07
CA GLN A 71 5.66 -3.42 14.79
C GLN A 71 5.45 -3.67 16.28
N GLN A 72 4.53 -2.96 16.94
CA GLN A 72 4.20 -3.18 18.35
C GLN A 72 3.70 -4.61 18.59
N ARG A 73 2.82 -5.10 17.71
CA ARG A 73 2.33 -6.49 17.76
C ARG A 73 3.46 -7.50 17.63
N LEU A 74 4.33 -7.33 16.64
CA LEU A 74 5.47 -8.24 16.42
C LEU A 74 6.45 -8.21 17.59
N TRP A 75 6.76 -7.03 18.12
CA TRP A 75 7.60 -6.88 19.30
C TRP A 75 6.99 -7.61 20.51
N PHE A 76 5.70 -7.40 20.77
CA PHE A 76 5.00 -8.07 21.86
C PHE A 76 5.03 -9.59 21.72
N LEU A 77 4.75 -10.12 20.53
CA LEU A 77 4.80 -11.56 20.27
C LEU A 77 6.22 -12.13 20.43
N ALA A 78 7.24 -11.39 19.98
CA ALA A 78 8.63 -11.80 20.13
C ALA A 78 9.05 -11.89 21.60
N GLN A 79 8.55 -10.98 22.47
CA GLN A 79 8.80 -11.02 23.91
C GLN A 79 8.06 -12.17 24.60
N LEU A 80 6.83 -12.46 24.18
CA LEU A 80 5.99 -13.49 24.79
C LEU A 80 6.52 -14.92 24.53
N ASP A 81 7.11 -15.13 23.35
CA ASP A 81 7.56 -16.45 22.87
C ASP A 81 9.09 -16.62 22.91
N GLY A 82 9.82 -15.70 23.58
CA GLY A 82 11.26 -15.79 23.81
C GLY A 82 12.15 -15.73 22.56
N GLY A 83 11.69 -15.09 21.47
CA GLY A 83 12.45 -14.99 20.22
C GLY A 83 12.14 -16.09 19.19
N SER A 84 10.86 -16.37 18.98
CA SER A 84 10.36 -17.34 17.98
C SER A 84 10.78 -17.02 16.54
N ALA A 85 11.20 -18.05 15.80
CA ALA A 85 11.52 -17.96 14.37
C ALA A 85 10.29 -17.83 13.46
N ALA A 86 9.07 -17.86 14.01
CA ALA A 86 7.82 -17.84 13.26
C ALA A 86 7.64 -16.62 12.35
N TYR A 87 8.36 -15.52 12.64
CA TYR A 87 8.33 -14.29 11.83
C TYR A 87 9.64 -14.02 11.09
N HIS A 88 10.55 -14.99 11.01
CA HIS A 88 11.71 -14.90 10.12
C HIS A 88 11.26 -15.03 8.65
N ILE A 89 11.81 -14.18 7.79
CA ILE A 89 11.56 -14.21 6.34
C ILE A 89 12.88 -14.52 5.62
N PRO A 90 13.38 -15.77 5.69
CA PRO A 90 14.61 -16.13 5.00
C PRO A 90 14.39 -16.12 3.50
N ALA A 91 15.35 -15.57 2.76
CA ALA A 91 15.36 -15.58 1.30
C ALA A 91 16.70 -16.13 0.80
N GLY A 92 16.66 -16.89 -0.29
CA GLY A 92 17.84 -17.43 -0.96
C GLY A 92 17.76 -17.18 -2.45
N LEU A 93 18.88 -16.76 -3.05
CA LEU A 93 18.99 -16.53 -4.49
C LEU A 93 20.12 -17.40 -5.05
N ARG A 94 19.88 -18.03 -6.20
CA ARG A 94 20.91 -18.72 -6.96
C ARG A 94 21.35 -17.84 -8.12
N LEU A 95 22.58 -17.36 -8.06
CA LEU A 95 23.22 -16.60 -9.14
C LEU A 95 24.11 -17.52 -9.97
N ARG A 96 24.23 -17.26 -11.27
CA ARG A 96 25.13 -17.96 -12.20
C ARG A 96 25.88 -16.94 -13.03
N GLY A 97 27.19 -17.13 -13.20
CA GLY A 97 28.08 -16.21 -13.91
C GLY A 97 29.15 -15.62 -13.00
N SER A 98 29.99 -14.76 -13.56
CA SER A 98 30.96 -13.95 -12.81
C SER A 98 30.21 -12.84 -12.04
N LEU A 99 30.33 -12.86 -10.72
CA LEU A 99 29.82 -11.80 -9.84
C LEU A 99 30.96 -10.81 -9.59
N ASP A 100 30.65 -9.53 -9.73
CA ASP A 100 31.48 -8.46 -9.16
C ASP A 100 30.91 -8.14 -7.78
N PRO A 101 31.67 -8.33 -6.69
CA PRO A 101 31.18 -8.21 -5.31
C PRO A 101 30.85 -6.77 -4.87
#